data_AF-Q13D50-F1
#
_entry.id   AF-Q13D50-F1
#
_cell.length_a   1.000
_cell.length_b   1.000
_cell.length_c   1.000
_cell.angle_alpha   90.00
_cell.angle_beta   90.00
_cell.angle_gamma   90.00
#
_symmetry.space_group_name_H-M   'P 1'
#
loop_
_entity.id
_entity.type
_entity.pdbx_description
1 polymer ?
#
loop_
_entity_poly.entity_id
_entity_poly.type
_entity_poly.pdbx_seq_one_letter_code
_entity_poly.pdbx_strand_id
1 'polypeptide(L)'
;MTTSPNCPICGQGSSLKFANLDDKLFGTPVVASYYRCGNQQCQHMFSWPTPATEQIPALYAQYSTHERVPMRGDSTKARFFEAITLLFGAVDNLSGQIRR
;
A
#
# COMPACT_ATOMS: atom_id res chain seq x y z
N MET A 1 18.15 25.92 -13.25
CA MET A 1 18.13 26.32 -11.83
C MET A 1 16.69 26.21 -11.36
N THR A 2 16.37 25.22 -10.54
CA THR A 2 15.03 25.03 -9.96
C THR A 2 14.84 26.05 -8.85
N THR A 3 13.90 26.98 -9.03
CA THR A 3 13.53 27.99 -8.02
C THR A 3 13.06 27.29 -6.75
N SER A 4 13.53 27.73 -5.58
CA SER A 4 13.03 27.23 -4.29
C SER A 4 11.52 27.49 -4.20
N PRO A 5 10.70 26.51 -3.80
CA PRO A 5 9.25 26.69 -3.75
C PRO A 5 8.85 27.65 -2.64
N ASN A 6 7.76 28.38 -2.85
CA ASN A 6 7.12 29.13 -1.77
C ASN A 6 6.37 28.17 -0.84
N CYS A 7 6.23 28.57 0.42
CA CYS A 7 5.51 27.78 1.42
C CYS A 7 4.02 27.70 1.05
N PRO A 8 3.41 26.50 1.02
CA PRO A 8 2.00 26.34 0.66
C PRO A 8 1.03 26.88 1.72
N ILE A 9 1.51 27.16 2.94
CA ILE A 9 0.68 27.65 4.05
C ILE A 9 0.64 29.18 4.09
N CYS A 10 1.80 29.85 4.02
CA CYS A 10 1.88 31.31 4.19
C CYS A 10 2.48 32.06 2.99
N GLY A 11 2.83 31.37 1.89
CA GLY A 11 3.38 31.98 0.67
C GLY A 11 4.83 32.49 0.75
N GLN A 12 5.41 32.60 1.94
CA GLN A 12 6.80 33.02 2.16
C GLN A 12 7.82 32.03 1.58
N GLY A 13 9.01 32.53 1.27
CA GLY A 13 10.11 31.72 0.74
C GLY A 13 10.53 30.58 1.68
N SER A 14 11.02 29.50 1.09
CA SER A 14 11.48 28.32 1.82
C SER A 14 12.94 27.96 1.49
N SER A 15 13.56 27.19 2.37
CA SER A 15 14.93 26.68 2.21
C SER A 15 14.93 25.15 2.20
N LEU A 16 15.71 24.57 1.29
CA LEU A 16 15.94 23.13 1.23
C LEU A 16 16.57 22.63 2.55
N LYS A 17 16.04 21.54 3.10
CA LYS A 17 16.58 20.87 4.29
C LYS A 17 17.09 19.48 4.00
N PHE A 18 16.34 18.73 3.19
CA PHE A 18 16.74 17.40 2.76
C PHE A 18 16.51 17.26 1.27
N ALA A 19 17.53 16.79 0.55
CA ALA A 19 17.47 16.62 -0.89
C ALA A 19 17.33 15.14 -1.24
N ASN A 20 16.49 14.85 -2.23
CA ASN A 20 16.42 13.55 -2.90
C ASN A 20 16.31 12.35 -1.95
N LEU A 21 15.39 12.42 -0.99
CA LEU A 21 15.13 11.32 -0.07
C LEU A 21 14.24 10.27 -0.72
N ASP A 22 14.68 9.01 -0.64
CA ASP A 22 13.86 7.85 -0.99
C ASP A 22 12.96 7.46 0.20
N ASP A 23 11.83 6.83 -0.09
CA ASP A 23 11.01 6.16 0.92
C ASP A 23 11.65 4.85 1.38
N LYS A 24 12.18 4.84 2.61
CA LYS A 24 12.76 3.64 3.24
C LYS A 24 11.74 2.82 4.04
N LEU A 25 10.56 3.36 4.34
CA LEU A 25 9.57 2.70 5.17
C LEU A 25 8.67 1.79 4.35
N PHE A 26 8.20 2.26 3.19
CA PHE A 26 7.29 1.51 2.33
C PHE A 26 7.88 1.20 0.95
N GLY A 27 9.11 1.64 0.68
CA GLY A 27 9.81 1.35 -0.57
C GLY A 27 9.14 1.95 -1.81
N THR A 28 8.32 2.98 -1.63
CA THR A 28 7.64 3.63 -2.74
C THR A 28 8.68 4.30 -3.63
N PRO A 29 8.60 4.17 -4.98
CA PRO A 29 9.60 4.72 -5.91
C PRO A 29 9.43 6.24 -6.10
N VAL A 30 9.26 6.97 -5.01
CA VAL A 30 9.15 8.43 -4.98
C VAL A 30 10.38 8.99 -4.29
N VAL A 31 11.03 9.93 -5.00
CA VAL A 31 12.15 10.71 -4.49
C VAL A 31 11.63 12.10 -4.17
N ALA A 32 11.70 12.51 -2.90
CA ALA A 32 11.20 13.80 -2.44
C ALA A 32 12.31 14.65 -1.82
N SER A 33 12.27 15.95 -2.09
CA SER A 33 13.06 16.93 -1.35
C SER A 33 12.17 17.66 -0.36
N TYR A 34 12.67 17.94 0.83
CA TYR A 34 11.92 18.63 1.89
C TYR A 34 12.47 20.03 2.12
N TYR A 35 11.55 20.97 2.22
CA TYR A 35 11.82 22.39 2.40
C TYR A 35 11.18 22.85 3.70
N ARG A 36 11.81 23.84 4.35
CA ARG A 36 11.28 24.51 5.55
C ARG A 36 11.05 25.97 5.27
N CYS A 37 9.86 26.46 5.61
CA CYS A 37 9.52 27.87 5.49
C CYS A 37 10.47 28.76 6.30
N GLY A 38 10.92 29.88 5.71
CA GLY A 38 11.78 30.85 6.38
C GLY A 38 11.06 31.74 7.40
N ASN A 39 9.73 31.81 7.36
CA ASN A 39 8.95 32.56 8.36
C ASN A 39 9.02 31.87 9.72
N GLN A 40 9.53 32.56 10.74
CA GLN A 40 9.72 32.05 12.09
C GLN A 40 8.42 31.67 12.82
N GLN A 41 7.28 32.25 12.42
CA GLN A 41 5.99 31.87 12.99
C GLN A 41 5.37 30.65 12.30
N CYS A 42 5.58 30.50 10.98
CA CYS A 42 5.00 29.40 10.22
C CYS A 42 5.83 28.11 10.36
N GLN A 43 7.14 28.18 10.05
CA GLN A 43 8.11 27.08 10.13
C GLN A 43 7.68 25.75 9.48
N HIS A 44 6.62 25.75 8.67
CA HIS A 44 6.06 24.55 8.06
C HIS A 44 7.11 23.85 7.18
N MET A 45 7.18 22.53 7.32
CA MET A 45 8.03 21.67 6.52
C MET A 45 7.17 20.88 5.55
N PHE A 46 7.57 20.83 4.29
CA PHE A 46 6.79 20.22 3.21
C PHE A 46 7.72 19.62 2.16
N SER A 47 7.21 18.62 1.44
CA SER A 47 7.90 18.04 0.28
C SER A 47 7.67 18.88 -0.97
N TRP A 48 8.66 18.91 -1.85
CA TRP A 48 8.52 19.46 -3.19
C TRP A 48 9.30 18.61 -4.22
N PRO A 49 8.69 18.28 -5.38
CA PRO A 49 7.31 18.59 -5.75
C PRO A 49 6.28 17.84 -4.89
N THR A 50 5.09 18.40 -4.74
CA THR A 50 3.96 17.68 -4.14
C THR A 50 3.48 16.63 -5.15
N PRO A 51 3.21 15.39 -4.71
CA PRO A 51 2.63 14.36 -5.59
C PRO A 51 1.32 14.86 -6.20
N ALA A 52 1.08 14.53 -7.47
CA ALA A 52 -0.22 14.77 -8.09
C ALA A 52 -1.29 13.91 -7.40
N THR A 53 -2.55 14.36 -7.42
CA THR A 53 -3.65 13.70 -6.73
C THR A 53 -3.79 12.23 -7.13
N GLU A 54 -3.55 11.91 -8.39
CA GLU A 54 -3.64 10.57 -8.96
C GLU A 54 -2.51 9.64 -8.47
N GLN A 55 -1.41 10.21 -7.97
CA GLN A 55 -0.27 9.47 -7.42
C GLN A 55 -0.43 9.17 -5.92
N ILE A 56 -1.29 9.91 -5.22
CA ILE A 56 -1.52 9.75 -3.77
C ILE A 56 -1.92 8.30 -3.42
N PRO A 57 -2.84 7.62 -4.14
CA PRO A 57 -3.20 6.25 -3.82
C PRO A 57 -2.02 5.27 -3.83
N ALA A 58 -1.06 5.47 -4.74
CA ALA A 58 0.12 4.61 -4.84
C ALA A 58 1.05 4.73 -3.62
N LEU A 59 1.17 5.94 -3.04
CA LEU A 59 1.95 6.18 -1.82
C LEU A 59 1.40 5.45 -0.60
N TYR A 60 0.08 5.24 -0.56
CA TYR A 60 -0.61 4.55 0.54
C TYR A 60 -0.87 3.08 0.24
N ALA A 61 -0.47 2.57 -0.93
CA ALA A 61 -0.78 1.21 -1.35
C ALA A 61 -0.23 0.14 -0.41
N GLN A 62 0.86 0.42 0.31
CA GLN A 62 1.45 -0.50 1.29
C GLN A 62 1.21 -0.08 2.76
N TYR A 63 0.58 1.07 2.99
CA TYR A 63 0.25 1.55 4.32
C TYR A 63 -1.03 0.86 4.82
N SER A 64 -0.88 -0.13 5.71
CA SER A 64 -2.00 -0.82 6.36
C SER A 64 -1.84 -0.74 7.87
N THR A 65 -2.81 -0.17 8.57
CA THR A 65 -2.88 -0.14 10.04
C THR A 65 -3.39 -1.44 10.64
N HIS A 66 -3.83 -2.37 9.80
CA HIS A 66 -4.28 -3.70 10.18
C HIS A 66 -3.38 -4.73 9.52
N GLU A 67 -3.21 -5.89 10.16
CA GLU A 67 -2.62 -7.04 9.49
C GLU A 67 -3.39 -7.29 8.19
N ARG A 68 -2.65 -7.36 7.08
CA ARG A 68 -3.20 -7.88 5.84
C ARG A 68 -3.56 -9.33 6.09
N VAL A 69 -4.82 -9.56 6.46
CA VAL A 69 -5.38 -10.91 6.43
C VAL A 69 -5.18 -11.36 4.99
N PRO A 70 -4.40 -12.42 4.72
CA PRO A 70 -4.29 -12.93 3.37
C PRO A 70 -5.72 -13.17 2.90
N MET A 71 -6.10 -12.54 1.79
CA MET A 71 -7.40 -12.80 1.18
C MET A 71 -7.52 -14.31 1.06
N ARG A 72 -8.47 -14.88 1.81
CA ARG A 72 -8.67 -16.32 1.93
C ARG A 72 -9.24 -16.81 0.60
N GLY A 73 -8.33 -17.06 -0.34
CA GLY A 73 -8.43 -17.90 -1.53
C GLY A 73 -9.68 -17.76 -2.40
N ASP A 74 -9.62 -16.88 -3.39
CA ASP A 74 -10.23 -17.20 -4.69
C ASP A 74 -9.31 -18.20 -5.40
N SER A 75 -9.47 -19.48 -5.10
CA SER A 75 -8.93 -20.49 -6.01
C SER A 75 -9.97 -21.57 -6.22
N THR A 76 -10.40 -21.69 -7.47
CA THR A 76 -11.12 -22.84 -8.01
C THR A 76 -10.48 -24.17 -7.61
N LYS A 77 -9.16 -24.17 -7.32
CA LYS A 77 -8.39 -25.30 -6.78
C LYS A 77 -8.86 -25.77 -5.40
N ALA A 78 -9.23 -24.86 -4.49
CA ALA A 78 -9.75 -25.23 -3.18
C ALA A 78 -11.13 -25.90 -3.30
N ARG A 79 -11.99 -25.42 -4.20
CA ARG A 79 -13.30 -26.02 -4.50
C ARG A 79 -13.18 -27.39 -5.18
N PHE A 80 -12.18 -27.58 -6.04
CA PHE A 80 -11.94 -28.88 -6.68
C PHE A 80 -11.45 -29.94 -5.69
N PHE A 81 -10.65 -29.57 -4.69
CA PHE A 81 -10.16 -30.53 -3.68
C PHE A 81 -11.26 -31.00 -2.73
N GLU A 82 -12.20 -30.12 -2.36
CA GLU A 82 -13.40 -30.51 -1.59
C GLU A 82 -14.32 -31.44 -2.39
N ALA A 83 -14.52 -31.18 -3.69
CA ALA A 83 -15.37 -32.01 -4.54
C ALA A 83 -14.84 -33.46 -4.69
N ILE A 84 -13.52 -33.64 -4.77
CA ILE A 84 -12.90 -34.98 -4.83
C ILE A 84 -13.06 -35.72 -3.50
N THR A 85 -12.91 -35.03 -2.37
CA THR A 85 -13.01 -35.65 -1.03
C THR A 85 -14.43 -36.16 -0.75
N LEU A 86 -15.47 -35.44 -1.20
CA LEU A 86 -16.86 -35.87 -1.07
C LEU A 86 -17.23 -37.05 -2.00
N LEU A 87 -16.59 -37.17 -3.17
CA LEU A 87 -16.80 -38.30 -4.07
C LEU A 87 -16.17 -39.60 -3.55
N PHE A 88 -15.01 -39.54 -2.89
CA PHE A 88 -14.43 -40.73 -2.22
C PHE A 88 -15.26 -41.17 -1.01
N GLY A 89 -15.75 -40.23 -0.19
CA GLY A 89 -16.66 -40.57 0.93
C GLY A 89 -18.01 -41.14 0.50
N ALA A 90 -18.48 -40.86 -0.72
CA ALA A 90 -19.71 -41.42 -1.27
C ALA A 90 -19.54 -42.86 -1.79
N VAL A 91 -18.34 -43.24 -2.25
CA VAL A 91 -18.04 -44.61 -2.73
C VAL A 91 -17.98 -45.61 -1.58
N ASP A 92 -17.50 -45.19 -0.40
CA ASP A 92 -17.45 -46.04 0.79
C ASP A 92 -18.85 -46.37 1.35
N ASN A 93 -19.84 -45.49 1.15
CA ASN A 93 -21.22 -45.72 1.60
C ASN A 93 -22.00 -46.68 0.68
N LEU A 94 -21.69 -46.72 -0.62
CA LEU A 94 -22.36 -47.63 -1.57
C LEU A 94 -21.88 -49.09 -1.46
N SER A 95 -20.63 -49.30 -0.99
CA SER A 95 -20.02 -50.62 -0.87
C SER A 95 -20.55 -51.42 0.34
N GLY A 96 -21.15 -50.74 1.32
CA GLY A 96 -21.71 -51.35 2.54
C GLY A 96 -23.16 -51.86 2.40
N GLN A 97 -23.88 -51.52 1.33
CA GLN A 97 -25.30 -51.88 1.16
C GLN A 97 -25.55 -53.15 0.30
N ILE A 98 -24.51 -53.74 -0.30
CA ILE A 98 -24.65 -54.92 -1.18
C ILE A 98 -24.33 -56.25 -0.46
N ARG A 99 -23.88 -56.22 0.81
CA ARG A 99 -23.62 -57.42 1.63
C ARG A 99 -24.60 -57.58 2.80
N ARG A 100 -25.91 -57.63 2.52
CA ARG A 100 -26.90 -58.25 3.41
C ARG A 100 -27.75 -59.23 2.64
#